data_AF-A0A3B8VMP4-F1
#
_entry.id   AF-A0A3B8VMP4-F1
#
_cell.length_a   1.000
_cell.length_b   1.000
_cell.length_c   1.000
_cell.angle_alpha   90.00
_cell.angle_beta   90.00
_cell.angle_gamma   90.00
#
_symmetry.space_group_name_H-M   'P 1'
#
loop_
_entity.id
_entity.type
_entity.pdbx_description
1 polymer ?
#
loop_
_entity_poly.entity_id
_entity_poly.type
_entity_poly.pdbx_seq_one_letter_code
_entity_poly.pdbx_strand_id
1 'polypeptide(L)'
;MDMNLCIVCARCVRACDEVRGDSAITLQSHSGRTIIGTAQGTSLLESGCEFCGACIDVCPTGALVERDYKWDKAVTSITSTCPHCPVGCQMTLEVNKRDKLIRAIPDRHAAANRGQACFKGKFGLDFVNNRNRLNKPLIRREGVLQEATWPEALDFVADKLKTYVGDSYAMLASSRGTNEDNYIAQKFARTVMNTNNVDVSSNTRPELLNPLQEQLGHPSATNSIWELEQASRFLVVSSNMTEEQNVVAVPIKKALTQGTASLIVIDQRETELTRYAKVWLKPRPGSEVALIGGMIRVIFDESIDDHDFLAESCEDVTEFRNAIWGFDLIQVERVTGVPQSQIRAAAREFAASKPAAILYALETLPRAIREECSRALVNLALVTGNVGKKSAGLFPLLTGANDQGSRDVGCAP
;
A
#
# COMPACT_ATOMS: atom_id res chain seq x y z
N MET A 1 19.69 20.28 7.73
CA MET A 1 19.81 20.17 9.19
C MET A 1 20.72 21.30 9.66
N ASP A 2 20.25 22.15 10.57
CA ASP A 2 21.04 23.23 11.17
C ASP A 2 21.22 22.93 12.66
N MET A 3 22.40 22.39 13.00
CA MET A 3 22.69 21.92 14.35
C MET A 3 22.90 23.06 15.36
N ASN A 4 23.09 24.30 14.90
CA ASN A 4 23.17 25.46 15.79
C ASN A 4 21.81 25.79 16.42
N LEU A 5 20.71 25.43 15.75
CA LEU A 5 19.35 25.57 16.28
C LEU A 5 18.91 24.35 17.11
N CYS A 6 19.71 23.28 17.16
CA CYS A 6 19.33 22.05 17.82
C CYS A 6 19.50 22.16 19.33
N ILE A 7 18.44 21.85 20.07
CA ILE A 7 18.43 21.80 21.53
C ILE A 7 18.63 20.39 22.09
N VAL A 8 19.00 19.42 21.23
CA VAL A 8 19.29 18.01 21.60
C VAL A 8 18.17 17.34 22.42
N CYS A 9 16.90 17.71 22.17
CA CYS A 9 15.74 17.15 22.88
C CYS A 9 15.39 15.69 22.50
N ALA A 10 16.14 15.09 21.56
CA ALA A 10 15.96 13.73 21.04
C ALA A 10 14.58 13.39 20.42
N ARG A 11 13.64 14.35 20.27
CA ARG A 11 12.32 14.09 19.66
C ARG A 11 12.41 13.49 18.26
N CYS A 12 13.34 13.96 17.44
CA CYS A 12 13.57 13.44 16.10
C CYS A 12 14.05 11.99 16.11
N VAL A 13 14.98 11.66 17.02
CA VAL A 13 15.50 10.29 17.22
C VAL A 13 14.37 9.37 17.64
N ARG A 14 13.61 9.77 18.67
CA ARG A 14 12.46 8.99 19.16
C ARG A 14 11.38 8.79 18.11
N ALA A 15 11.07 9.81 17.29
CA ALA A 15 10.11 9.64 16.20
C ALA A 15 10.61 8.67 15.12
N CYS A 16 11.90 8.72 14.78
CA CYS A 16 12.50 7.82 13.81
C CYS A 16 12.57 6.37 14.31
N ASP A 17 12.76 6.18 15.62
CA ASP A 17 12.93 4.89 16.26
C ASP A 17 11.59 4.29 16.72
N GLU A 18 10.92 4.96 17.67
CA GLU A 18 9.72 4.44 18.35
C GLU A 18 8.46 4.45 17.48
N VAL A 19 8.35 5.39 16.55
CA VAL A 19 7.14 5.56 15.72
C VAL A 19 7.32 4.95 14.35
N ARG A 20 8.46 5.23 13.71
CA ARG A 20 8.76 4.79 12.35
C ARG A 20 9.41 3.41 12.28
N GLY A 21 10.21 3.04 13.28
CA GLY A 21 10.95 1.78 13.30
C GLY A 21 12.16 1.73 12.37
N ASP A 22 12.62 2.89 11.86
CA ASP A 22 13.72 2.98 10.89
C ASP A 22 15.08 3.19 11.59
N SER A 23 15.07 3.77 12.80
CA SER A 23 16.26 4.03 13.64
C SER A 23 17.44 4.73 12.93
N ALA A 24 17.15 5.53 11.89
CA ALA A 24 18.15 6.08 10.98
C ALA A 24 19.00 7.24 11.55
N ILE A 25 18.54 7.87 12.64
CA ILE A 25 19.25 8.96 13.32
C ILE A 25 19.37 8.66 14.82
N THR A 26 20.48 9.07 15.43
CA THR A 26 20.79 8.82 16.83
C THR A 26 21.52 10.00 17.49
N LEU A 27 21.79 9.88 18.78
CA LEU A 27 22.67 10.77 19.52
C LEU A 27 24.12 10.33 19.32
N GLN A 28 24.93 11.21 18.74
CA GLN A 28 26.37 11.01 18.57
C GLN A 28 27.16 11.95 19.48
N SER A 29 28.32 11.50 19.95
CA SER A 29 29.29 12.35 20.64
C SER A 29 30.35 12.80 19.66
N HIS A 30 30.50 14.12 19.49
CA HIS A 30 31.52 14.70 18.64
C HIS A 30 32.24 15.82 19.41
N SER A 31 33.55 15.68 19.59
CA SER A 31 34.39 16.67 20.30
C SER A 31 33.85 17.08 21.68
N GLY A 32 33.35 16.10 22.44
CA GLY A 32 32.79 16.32 23.79
C GLY A 32 31.40 16.95 23.81
N ARG A 33 30.72 17.08 22.67
CA ARG A 33 29.34 17.57 22.56
C ARG A 33 28.43 16.48 22.00
N THR A 34 27.23 16.37 22.57
CA THR A 34 26.18 15.52 22.01
C THR A 34 25.49 16.25 20.88
N ILE A 35 25.41 15.61 19.71
CA ILE A 35 24.71 16.10 18.53
C ILE A 35 23.77 15.01 18.01
N ILE A 36 22.76 15.41 17.24
CA ILE A 36 21.98 14.47 16.43
C ILE A 36 22.78 14.16 15.17
N GLY A 37 22.96 12.88 14.85
CA GLY A 37 23.67 12.41 13.66
C GLY A 37 23.05 11.14 13.08
N THR A 38 23.64 10.63 12.01
CA THR A 38 23.24 9.35 11.39
C THR A 38 23.53 8.18 12.34
N ALA A 39 22.64 7.20 12.39
CA ALA A 39 22.87 6.01 13.23
C ALA A 39 24.03 5.15 12.71
N GLN A 40 24.19 5.09 11.39
CA GLN A 40 25.25 4.37 10.70
C GLN A 40 25.69 5.16 9.47
N GLY A 41 26.94 4.98 9.05
CA GLY A 41 27.50 5.67 7.90
C GLY A 41 27.55 7.20 8.07
N THR A 42 27.79 7.87 6.95
CA THR A 42 27.99 9.32 6.83
C THR A 42 26.80 10.04 6.19
N SER A 43 25.88 9.30 5.58
CA SER A 43 24.68 9.85 4.94
C SER A 43 23.39 9.24 5.48
N LEU A 44 22.26 9.94 5.29
CA LEU A 44 20.94 9.43 5.64
C LEU A 44 20.56 8.15 4.86
N LEU A 45 21.08 7.98 3.65
CA LEU A 45 20.88 6.77 2.86
C LEU A 45 21.59 5.58 3.48
N GLU A 46 22.87 5.75 3.84
CA GLU A 46 23.67 4.72 4.51
C GLU A 46 23.09 4.37 5.89
N SER A 47 22.40 5.31 6.53
CA SER A 47 21.76 5.08 7.83
C SER A 47 20.38 4.44 7.76
N GLY A 48 19.86 4.14 6.56
CA GLY A 48 18.55 3.50 6.38
C GLY A 48 17.36 4.45 6.47
N CYS A 49 17.55 5.76 6.26
CA CYS A 49 16.44 6.72 6.28
C CYS A 49 15.51 6.55 5.07
N GLU A 50 14.21 6.37 5.32
CA GLU A 50 13.16 6.30 4.28
C GLU A 50 12.65 7.69 3.82
N PHE A 51 13.26 8.78 4.30
CA PHE A 51 12.85 10.16 4.01
C PHE A 51 11.37 10.46 4.29
N CYS A 52 10.77 9.81 5.30
CA CYS A 52 9.38 10.04 5.69
C CYS A 52 9.12 11.45 6.25
N GLY A 53 10.18 12.10 6.76
CA GLY A 53 10.12 13.46 7.33
C GLY A 53 9.46 13.56 8.71
N ALA A 54 9.15 12.44 9.37
CA ALA A 54 8.61 12.46 10.74
C ALA A 54 9.52 13.21 11.73
N CYS A 55 10.84 13.15 11.53
CA CYS A 55 11.83 13.90 12.31
C CYS A 55 11.71 15.43 12.15
N ILE A 56 11.24 15.90 10.98
CA ILE A 56 10.96 17.31 10.70
C ILE A 56 9.67 17.74 11.42
N ASP A 57 8.62 16.92 11.34
CA ASP A 57 7.30 17.21 11.95
C ASP A 57 7.33 17.35 13.47
N VAL A 58 8.35 16.78 14.12
CA VAL A 58 8.52 16.84 15.59
C VAL A 58 9.60 17.82 16.03
N CYS A 59 10.35 18.45 15.12
CA CYS A 59 11.43 19.35 15.49
C CYS A 59 10.89 20.71 15.98
N PRO A 60 11.10 21.10 17.25
CA PRO A 60 10.50 22.31 17.79
C PRO A 60 11.23 23.61 17.40
N THR A 61 12.50 23.52 16.97
CA THR A 61 13.37 24.69 16.78
C THR A 61 13.68 25.01 15.33
N GLY A 62 13.19 24.20 14.38
CA GLY A 62 13.54 24.32 12.97
C GLY A 62 14.97 23.88 12.63
N ALA A 63 15.66 23.18 13.55
CA ALA A 63 16.93 22.51 13.25
C ALA A 63 16.77 21.47 12.12
N LEU A 64 15.63 20.78 12.11
CA LEU A 64 15.13 20.00 10.99
C LEU A 64 13.90 20.69 10.43
N VAL A 65 13.95 21.05 9.15
CA VAL A 65 12.90 21.76 8.42
C VAL A 65 13.04 21.42 6.95
N GLU A 66 11.93 21.51 6.21
CA GLU A 66 11.93 21.44 4.76
C GLU A 66 12.85 22.51 4.16
N ARG A 67 13.62 22.12 3.14
CA ARG A 67 14.59 23.01 2.49
C ARG A 67 13.87 24.07 1.66
N ASP A 68 12.92 23.62 0.86
CA ASP A 68 12.16 24.46 -0.04
C ASP A 68 11.17 25.25 0.81
N TYR A 69 11.09 26.57 0.59
CA TYR A 69 10.21 27.48 1.35
C TYR A 69 10.50 27.55 2.87
N LYS A 70 11.74 27.24 3.31
CA LYS A 70 12.16 27.30 4.72
C LYS A 70 11.71 28.57 5.46
N TRP A 71 11.79 29.72 4.79
CA TRP A 71 11.50 31.03 5.37
C TRP A 71 10.09 31.56 5.06
N ASP A 72 9.31 30.85 4.25
CA ASP A 72 7.95 31.22 3.92
C ASP A 72 7.01 30.90 5.09
N LYS A 73 6.04 31.79 5.30
CA LYS A 73 4.98 31.66 6.29
C LYS A 73 3.67 31.29 5.62
N ALA A 74 2.96 30.36 6.23
CA ALA A 74 1.59 30.03 5.84
C ALA A 74 0.66 31.21 6.15
N VAL A 75 -0.25 31.50 5.24
CA VAL A 75 -1.41 32.38 5.49
C VAL A 75 -2.71 31.58 5.53
N THR A 76 -2.72 30.38 4.95
CA THR A 76 -3.86 29.48 4.92
C THR A 76 -3.39 28.06 5.15
N SER A 77 -4.24 27.29 5.84
CA SER A 77 -4.02 25.87 6.11
C SER A 77 -5.29 25.11 5.70
N ILE A 78 -5.13 24.12 4.84
CA ILE A 78 -6.23 23.36 4.25
C ILE A 78 -6.00 21.89 4.55
N THR A 79 -7.00 21.21 5.11
CA THR A 79 -6.93 19.76 5.29
C THR A 79 -7.33 19.08 3.99
N SER A 80 -6.51 18.15 3.51
CA SER A 80 -6.73 17.39 2.28
C SER A 80 -6.13 15.99 2.39
N THR A 81 -6.31 15.18 1.35
CA THR A 81 -5.86 13.79 1.28
C THR A 81 -4.73 13.64 0.27
N CYS A 82 -3.73 12.82 0.60
CA CYS A 82 -2.61 12.52 -0.28
C CYS A 82 -3.07 11.75 -1.55
N PRO A 83 -2.73 12.23 -2.77
CA PRO A 83 -3.20 11.63 -4.02
C PRO A 83 -2.28 10.53 -4.59
N HIS A 84 -1.34 9.99 -3.80
CA HIS A 84 -0.28 9.11 -4.32
C HIS A 84 -0.54 7.61 -4.19
N CYS A 85 -1.14 7.13 -3.11
CA CYS A 85 -1.30 5.71 -2.81
C CYS A 85 -2.60 5.46 -2.02
N PRO A 86 -3.15 4.24 -1.99
CA PRO A 86 -4.48 3.95 -1.45
C PRO A 86 -4.62 4.10 0.06
N VAL A 87 -3.53 4.36 0.80
CA VAL A 87 -3.60 4.58 2.26
C VAL A 87 -4.49 5.78 2.61
N GLY A 88 -4.55 6.80 1.75
CA GLY A 88 -5.40 7.97 1.98
C GLY A 88 -4.93 8.84 3.16
N CYS A 89 -3.61 9.03 3.32
CA CYS A 89 -3.07 9.87 4.39
C CYS A 89 -3.66 11.29 4.33
N GLN A 90 -4.27 11.73 5.42
CA GLN A 90 -4.76 13.10 5.56
C GLN A 90 -3.63 14.03 6.00
N MET A 91 -3.58 15.20 5.38
CA MET A 91 -2.51 16.18 5.55
C MET A 91 -3.09 17.59 5.62
N THR A 92 -2.49 18.41 6.46
CA THR A 92 -2.64 19.86 6.46
C THR A 92 -1.66 20.46 5.46
N LEU A 93 -2.21 21.07 4.40
CA LEU A 93 -1.48 21.78 3.37
C LEU A 93 -1.38 23.25 3.75
N GLU A 94 -0.15 23.76 3.87
CA GLU A 94 0.11 25.17 4.14
C GLU A 94 0.36 25.93 2.85
N VAL A 95 -0.39 27.02 2.65
CA VAL A 95 -0.29 27.90 1.49
C VAL A 95 0.21 29.28 1.93
N ASN A 96 1.18 29.84 1.21
CA ASN A 96 1.73 31.17 1.51
C ASN A 96 0.92 32.30 0.84
N LYS A 97 1.25 33.55 1.15
CA LYS A 97 0.60 34.76 0.57
C LYS A 97 0.72 34.91 -0.95
N ARG A 98 1.53 34.07 -1.61
CA ARG A 98 1.74 34.05 -3.06
C ARG A 98 0.99 32.89 -3.72
N ASP A 99 0.05 32.29 -3.00
CA ASP A 99 -0.75 31.14 -3.45
C ASP A 99 0.09 29.92 -3.84
N LYS A 100 1.20 29.70 -3.12
CA LYS A 100 2.04 28.52 -3.30
C LYS A 100 1.87 27.56 -2.15
N LEU A 101 1.74 26.27 -2.48
CA LEU A 101 1.84 25.19 -1.51
C LEU A 101 3.28 25.13 -0.99
N ILE A 102 3.48 25.35 0.31
CA ILE A 102 4.82 25.41 0.91
C ILE A 102 5.13 24.22 1.83
N ARG A 103 4.12 23.61 2.47
CA ARG A 103 4.31 22.43 3.34
C ARG A 103 3.10 21.50 3.26
N ALA A 104 3.37 20.21 3.43
CA ALA A 104 2.38 19.17 3.68
C ALA A 104 2.73 18.50 5.02
N ILE A 105 1.84 18.65 5.99
CA ILE A 105 2.04 18.18 7.36
C ILE A 105 1.00 17.10 7.65
N PRO A 106 1.39 15.87 8.03
CA PRO A 106 0.41 14.82 8.31
C PRO A 106 -0.46 15.17 9.51
N ASP A 107 -1.77 14.95 9.39
CA ASP A 107 -2.72 15.17 10.48
C ASP A 107 -2.61 14.05 11.52
N ARG A 108 -2.35 14.44 12.78
CA ARG A 108 -2.17 13.53 13.92
C ARG A 108 -3.45 12.82 14.33
N HIS A 109 -4.60 13.39 14.04
CA HIS A 109 -5.90 12.86 14.43
C HIS A 109 -6.57 12.04 13.32
N ALA A 110 -5.98 12.01 12.13
CA ALA A 110 -6.53 11.27 11.01
C ALA A 110 -6.48 9.76 11.20
N ALA A 111 -7.61 9.09 10.96
CA ALA A 111 -7.75 7.65 11.14
C ALA A 111 -6.85 6.85 10.19
N ALA A 112 -6.62 7.34 8.97
CA ALA A 112 -5.82 6.65 7.95
C ALA A 112 -4.34 6.56 8.31
N ASN A 113 -3.77 7.63 8.88
CA ASN A 113 -2.32 7.76 9.01
C ASN A 113 -1.82 8.16 10.41
N ARG A 114 -2.67 8.55 11.37
CA ARG A 114 -2.28 8.89 12.76
C ARG A 114 -1.02 9.78 12.85
N GLY A 115 -0.94 10.81 12.02
CA GLY A 115 0.20 11.73 11.97
C GLY A 115 1.43 11.22 11.24
N GLN A 116 1.35 10.08 10.54
CA GLN A 116 2.41 9.55 9.72
C GLN A 116 2.25 9.94 8.25
N ALA A 117 3.36 10.06 7.53
CA ALA A 117 3.40 10.22 6.09
C ALA A 117 4.66 9.55 5.53
N CYS A 118 4.72 9.45 4.21
CA CYS A 118 5.92 9.03 3.49
C CYS A 118 6.45 10.20 2.64
N PHE A 119 7.63 10.01 2.04
CA PHE A 119 8.26 11.02 1.21
C PHE A 119 7.36 11.47 0.04
N LYS A 120 6.56 10.55 -0.55
CA LYS A 120 5.64 10.85 -1.67
C LYS A 120 4.61 11.89 -1.26
N GLY A 121 3.91 11.70 -0.14
CA GLY A 121 2.90 12.66 0.33
C GLY A 121 3.50 13.95 0.88
N LYS A 122 4.61 13.84 1.62
CA LYS A 122 5.20 15.00 2.30
C LYS A 122 5.96 15.94 1.35
N PHE A 123 6.67 15.38 0.36
CA PHE A 123 7.55 16.13 -0.53
C PHE A 123 7.18 16.05 -2.01
N GLY A 124 6.33 15.10 -2.41
CA GLY A 124 5.98 14.84 -3.83
C GLY A 124 4.81 15.66 -4.39
N LEU A 125 4.48 16.81 -3.78
CA LEU A 125 3.40 17.71 -4.22
C LEU A 125 3.89 18.97 -4.95
N ASP A 126 5.17 19.01 -5.32
CA ASP A 126 5.81 20.13 -6.01
C ASP A 126 5.19 20.45 -7.38
N PHE A 127 4.59 19.44 -8.04
CA PHE A 127 3.86 19.60 -9.31
C PHE A 127 2.74 20.65 -9.26
N VAL A 128 2.16 20.91 -8.09
CA VAL A 128 1.12 21.94 -7.91
C VAL A 128 1.65 23.33 -8.23
N ASN A 129 2.90 23.61 -7.84
CA ASN A 129 3.59 24.89 -8.03
C ASN A 129 4.37 24.96 -9.36
N ASN A 130 4.36 23.89 -10.15
CA ASN A 130 5.17 23.80 -11.35
C ASN A 130 4.63 24.75 -12.44
N ARG A 131 5.52 25.54 -13.02
CA ARG A 131 5.18 26.50 -14.08
C ARG A 131 4.74 25.83 -15.39
N ASN A 132 5.13 24.57 -15.60
CA ASN A 132 4.75 23.80 -16.78
C ASN A 132 3.35 23.16 -16.65
N ARG A 133 2.65 23.36 -15.52
CA ARG A 133 1.27 22.90 -15.35
C ARG A 133 0.36 23.57 -16.38
N LEU A 134 -0.36 22.76 -17.13
CA LEU A 134 -1.36 23.26 -18.08
C LEU A 134 -2.50 23.96 -17.34
N ASN A 135 -2.82 25.18 -17.78
CA ASN A 135 -3.88 26.02 -17.21
C ASN A 135 -4.95 26.42 -18.24
N LYS A 136 -4.83 25.96 -19.48
CA LYS A 136 -5.76 26.19 -20.58
C LYS A 136 -5.92 24.93 -21.43
N PRO A 137 -7.09 24.71 -22.05
CA PRO A 137 -7.27 23.68 -23.07
C PRO A 137 -6.33 23.88 -24.27
N LEU A 138 -5.88 22.78 -24.86
CA LEU A 138 -5.06 22.78 -26.07
C LEU A 138 -5.71 21.89 -27.14
N ILE A 139 -5.81 22.38 -28.37
CA ILE A 139 -6.33 21.62 -29.52
C ILE A 139 -5.19 21.41 -30.52
N ARG A 140 -5.08 20.21 -31.10
CA ARG A 140 -4.10 19.93 -32.16
C ARG A 140 -4.59 20.45 -33.51
N ARG A 141 -3.87 21.39 -34.10
CA ARG A 141 -4.11 21.96 -35.44
C ARG A 141 -2.83 21.84 -36.26
N GLU A 142 -2.93 21.30 -37.47
CA GLU A 142 -1.77 21.11 -38.36
C GLU A 142 -0.60 20.36 -37.68
N GLY A 143 -0.94 19.39 -36.82
CA GLY A 143 0.04 18.61 -36.06
C GLY A 143 0.56 19.25 -34.78
N VAL A 144 0.27 20.52 -34.50
CA VAL A 144 0.79 21.27 -33.33
C VAL A 144 -0.32 21.56 -32.31
N LEU A 145 -0.01 21.47 -31.02
CA LEU A 145 -0.94 21.88 -29.94
C LEU A 145 -0.99 23.40 -29.83
N GLN A 146 -2.19 23.97 -29.90
CA GLN A 146 -2.44 25.40 -29.80
C GLN A 146 -3.46 25.68 -28.69
N GLU A 147 -3.31 26.80 -27.98
CA GLU A 147 -4.27 27.21 -26.93
C GLU A 147 -5.67 27.43 -27.51
N ALA A 148 -6.69 27.01 -26.76
CA ALA A 148 -8.09 27.16 -27.12
C ALA A 148 -8.92 27.63 -25.91
N THR A 149 -10.12 28.13 -26.19
CA THR A 149 -11.09 28.44 -25.12
C THR A 149 -11.85 27.18 -24.69
N TRP A 150 -12.45 27.21 -23.49
CA TRP A 150 -13.27 26.09 -23.01
C TRP A 150 -14.47 25.76 -23.93
N PRO A 151 -15.29 26.74 -24.38
CA PRO A 151 -16.39 26.44 -25.30
C PRO A 151 -15.91 25.79 -26.60
N GLU A 152 -14.88 26.36 -27.22
CA GLU A 152 -14.28 25.86 -28.44
C GLU A 152 -13.73 24.43 -28.30
N ALA A 153 -13.01 24.14 -27.20
CA ALA A 153 -12.47 22.82 -26.94
C ALA A 153 -13.57 21.78 -26.70
N LEU A 154 -14.62 22.14 -25.96
CA LEU A 154 -15.74 21.25 -25.67
C LEU A 154 -16.57 20.98 -26.91
N ASP A 155 -16.91 22.00 -27.71
CA ASP A 155 -17.63 21.85 -28.97
C ASP A 155 -16.85 20.98 -29.96
N PHE A 156 -15.53 21.23 -30.09
CA PHE A 156 -14.65 20.43 -30.94
C PHE A 156 -14.64 18.95 -30.55
N VAL A 157 -14.51 18.65 -29.24
CA VAL A 157 -14.50 17.27 -28.75
C VAL A 157 -15.89 16.63 -28.94
N ALA A 158 -16.97 17.34 -28.61
CA ALA A 158 -18.33 16.83 -28.76
C ALA A 158 -18.66 16.48 -30.22
N ASP A 159 -18.30 17.34 -31.17
CA ASP A 159 -18.53 17.09 -32.59
C ASP A 159 -17.75 15.88 -33.11
N LYS A 160 -16.55 15.64 -32.61
CA LYS A 160 -15.76 14.45 -32.95
C LYS A 160 -16.34 13.18 -32.33
N LEU A 161 -16.69 13.22 -31.04
CA LEU A 161 -17.16 12.06 -30.29
C LEU A 161 -18.49 11.49 -30.80
N LYS A 162 -19.35 12.31 -31.43
CA LYS A 162 -20.59 11.84 -32.07
C LYS A 162 -20.40 10.65 -33.03
N THR A 163 -19.19 10.52 -33.60
CA THR A 163 -18.86 9.44 -34.56
C THR A 163 -18.28 8.18 -33.92
N TYR A 164 -17.97 8.21 -32.61
CA TYR A 164 -17.31 7.13 -31.88
C TYR A 164 -18.17 6.73 -30.66
N VAL A 165 -19.32 6.11 -30.89
CA VAL A 165 -20.26 5.64 -29.84
C VAL A 165 -20.19 4.11 -29.74
N GLY A 166 -20.58 3.55 -28.59
CA GLY A 166 -20.57 2.11 -28.34
C GLY A 166 -19.15 1.55 -28.24
N ASP A 167 -18.91 0.42 -28.90
CA ASP A 167 -17.63 -0.31 -28.82
C ASP A 167 -16.42 0.47 -29.37
N SER A 168 -16.67 1.55 -30.12
CA SER A 168 -15.62 2.43 -30.65
C SER A 168 -15.12 3.49 -29.67
N TYR A 169 -15.73 3.58 -28.48
CA TYR A 169 -15.32 4.46 -27.40
C TYR A 169 -14.76 3.68 -26.22
N ALA A 170 -13.80 4.27 -25.51
CA ALA A 170 -13.38 3.84 -24.20
C ALA A 170 -13.05 5.05 -23.31
N MET A 171 -13.37 4.95 -22.03
CA MET A 171 -13.02 5.94 -21.02
C MET A 171 -12.00 5.35 -20.04
N LEU A 172 -10.86 6.01 -19.89
CA LEU A 172 -9.89 5.70 -18.84
C LEU A 172 -9.95 6.79 -17.77
N ALA A 173 -10.60 6.48 -16.66
CA ALA A 173 -10.70 7.32 -15.49
C ALA A 173 -9.36 7.36 -14.72
N SER A 174 -9.26 8.27 -13.75
CA SER A 174 -8.04 8.48 -12.96
C SER A 174 -8.26 8.07 -11.51
N SER A 175 -7.39 7.21 -11.01
CA SER A 175 -7.36 6.83 -9.59
C SER A 175 -6.85 7.95 -8.68
N ARG A 176 -6.47 9.10 -9.23
CA ARG A 176 -6.16 10.32 -8.47
C ARG A 176 -7.35 11.29 -8.43
N GLY A 177 -8.39 11.03 -9.23
CA GLY A 177 -9.65 11.75 -9.20
C GLY A 177 -10.51 11.32 -8.01
N THR A 178 -11.52 12.14 -7.70
CA THR A 178 -12.46 11.83 -6.63
C THR A 178 -13.50 10.80 -7.07
N ASN A 179 -14.30 10.32 -6.12
CA ASN A 179 -15.42 9.43 -6.43
C ASN A 179 -16.44 10.10 -7.35
N GLU A 180 -16.66 11.41 -7.18
CA GLU A 180 -17.56 12.22 -7.99
C GLU A 180 -17.08 12.33 -9.43
N ASP A 181 -15.80 12.65 -9.66
CA ASP A 181 -15.22 12.72 -11.00
C ASP A 181 -15.33 11.38 -11.72
N ASN A 182 -15.01 10.29 -11.02
CA ASN A 182 -15.08 8.93 -11.56
C ASN A 182 -16.52 8.49 -11.82
N TYR A 183 -17.46 8.83 -10.94
CA TYR A 183 -18.88 8.59 -11.15
C TYR A 183 -19.41 9.32 -12.40
N ILE A 184 -19.04 10.58 -12.59
CA ILE A 184 -19.43 11.33 -13.78
C ILE A 184 -18.77 10.76 -15.04
N ALA A 185 -17.50 10.35 -14.97
CA ALA A 185 -16.80 9.73 -16.09
C ALA A 185 -17.47 8.43 -16.57
N GLN A 186 -17.78 7.51 -15.64
CA GLN A 186 -18.46 6.27 -16.01
C GLN A 186 -19.89 6.51 -16.47
N LYS A 187 -20.60 7.46 -15.87
CA LYS A 187 -21.96 7.83 -16.27
C LYS A 187 -21.98 8.41 -17.69
N PHE A 188 -20.99 9.24 -18.04
CA PHE A 188 -20.81 9.73 -19.40
C PHE A 188 -20.57 8.58 -20.38
N ALA A 189 -19.66 7.66 -20.06
CA ALA A 189 -19.39 6.49 -20.90
C ALA A 189 -20.64 5.63 -21.15
N ARG A 190 -21.40 5.32 -20.09
CA ARG A 190 -22.57 4.46 -20.16
C ARG A 190 -23.81 5.14 -20.73
N THR A 191 -24.14 6.34 -20.28
CA THR A 191 -25.38 7.03 -20.69
C THR A 191 -25.23 7.81 -21.99
N VAL A 192 -24.09 8.46 -22.22
CA VAL A 192 -23.89 9.33 -23.39
C VAL A 192 -23.21 8.57 -24.52
N MET A 193 -22.12 7.86 -24.21
CA MET A 193 -21.36 7.11 -25.21
C MET A 193 -21.85 5.67 -25.41
N ASN A 194 -22.88 5.25 -24.67
CA ASN A 194 -23.54 3.94 -24.77
C ASN A 194 -22.55 2.75 -24.76
N THR A 195 -21.58 2.77 -23.86
CA THR A 195 -20.59 1.70 -23.73
C THR A 195 -20.26 1.39 -22.29
N ASN A 196 -19.89 0.14 -22.03
CA ASN A 196 -19.30 -0.31 -20.77
C ASN A 196 -17.77 -0.32 -20.81
N ASN A 197 -17.15 0.15 -21.90
CA ASN A 197 -15.69 0.29 -21.99
C ASN A 197 -15.19 1.44 -21.10
N VAL A 198 -15.26 1.25 -19.78
CA VAL A 198 -14.76 2.17 -18.77
C VAL A 198 -13.81 1.42 -17.85
N ASP A 199 -12.66 2.01 -17.58
CA ASP A 199 -11.70 1.45 -16.64
C ASP A 199 -10.96 2.59 -15.93
N VAL A 200 -10.15 2.27 -14.93
CA VAL A 200 -9.26 3.22 -14.27
C VAL A 200 -7.81 2.85 -14.56
N SER A 201 -6.96 3.85 -14.78
CA SER A 201 -5.55 3.62 -15.16
C SER A 201 -4.74 2.78 -14.15
N SER A 202 -5.19 2.69 -12.89
CA SER A 202 -4.56 1.90 -11.83
C SER A 202 -4.98 0.43 -11.81
N ASN A 203 -6.06 0.06 -12.51
CA ASN A 203 -6.62 -1.30 -12.51
C ASN A 203 -5.75 -2.28 -13.33
N THR A 204 -4.55 -2.52 -12.82
CA THR A 204 -3.53 -3.36 -13.47
C THR A 204 -3.45 -4.77 -12.87
N ARG A 205 -4.15 -4.99 -11.75
CA ARG A 205 -4.15 -6.26 -10.98
C ARG A 205 -5.54 -6.55 -10.37
N PRO A 206 -6.63 -6.59 -11.17
CA PRO A 206 -7.97 -6.89 -10.65
C PRO A 206 -8.04 -8.25 -9.92
N GLU A 207 -7.14 -9.18 -10.26
CA GLU A 207 -7.05 -10.52 -9.69
C GLU A 207 -6.77 -10.53 -8.17
N LEU A 208 -6.30 -9.40 -7.61
CA LEU A 208 -6.14 -9.26 -6.16
C LEU A 208 -7.49 -9.32 -5.43
N LEU A 209 -8.55 -8.81 -6.05
CA LEU A 209 -9.84 -8.58 -5.40
C LEU A 209 -10.92 -9.60 -5.75
N ASN A 210 -10.85 -10.26 -6.91
CA ASN A 210 -11.88 -11.20 -7.37
C ASN A 210 -12.14 -12.32 -6.34
N PRO A 211 -11.11 -13.00 -5.78
CA PRO A 211 -11.37 -14.07 -4.82
C PRO A 211 -12.00 -13.59 -3.52
N LEU A 212 -11.71 -12.35 -3.05
CA LEU A 212 -12.41 -11.81 -1.88
C LEU A 212 -13.89 -11.55 -2.18
N GLN A 213 -14.23 -11.04 -3.36
CA GLN A 213 -15.63 -10.88 -3.76
C GLN A 213 -16.37 -12.22 -3.83
N GLU A 214 -15.74 -13.23 -4.43
CA GLU A 214 -16.34 -14.55 -4.64
C GLU A 214 -16.48 -15.35 -3.35
N GLN A 215 -15.45 -15.33 -2.49
CA GLN A 215 -15.40 -16.19 -1.30
C GLN A 215 -15.85 -15.47 -0.02
N LEU A 216 -15.67 -14.14 0.08
CA LEU A 216 -16.00 -13.35 1.27
C LEU A 216 -17.13 -12.33 1.02
N GLY A 217 -17.60 -12.18 -0.23
CA GLY A 217 -18.70 -11.29 -0.59
C GLY A 217 -18.32 -9.81 -0.76
N HIS A 218 -17.08 -9.40 -0.48
CA HIS A 218 -16.63 -8.01 -0.64
C HIS A 218 -15.19 -7.89 -1.18
N PRO A 219 -14.96 -7.12 -2.27
CA PRO A 219 -13.65 -6.95 -2.89
C PRO A 219 -12.85 -5.82 -2.23
N SER A 220 -12.54 -5.94 -0.94
CA SER A 220 -11.75 -4.94 -0.22
C SER A 220 -10.92 -5.59 0.87
N ALA A 221 -10.00 -4.83 1.48
CA ALA A 221 -9.39 -5.26 2.73
C ALA A 221 -10.46 -5.56 3.79
N THR A 222 -10.23 -6.57 4.62
CA THR A 222 -11.24 -7.04 5.59
C THR A 222 -11.26 -6.19 6.86
N ASN A 223 -10.14 -5.53 7.18
CA ASN A 223 -9.95 -4.78 8.43
C ASN A 223 -9.17 -3.48 8.18
N SER A 224 -9.12 -2.61 9.20
CA SER A 224 -8.40 -1.34 9.15
C SER A 224 -6.88 -1.51 9.34
N ILE A 225 -6.08 -0.69 8.64
CA ILE A 225 -4.60 -0.72 8.69
C ILE A 225 -4.06 -0.66 10.13
N TRP A 226 -4.63 0.16 11.00
CA TRP A 226 -4.11 0.31 12.37
C TRP A 226 -4.47 -0.82 13.32
N GLU A 227 -5.34 -1.75 12.92
CA GLU A 227 -5.54 -2.99 13.68
C GLU A 227 -4.33 -3.93 13.55
N LEU A 228 -3.51 -3.78 12.50
CA LEU A 228 -2.28 -4.55 12.31
C LEU A 228 -1.32 -4.40 13.48
N GLU A 229 -1.34 -3.28 14.22
CA GLU A 229 -0.49 -3.08 15.40
C GLU A 229 -0.72 -4.14 16.50
N GLN A 230 -1.91 -4.76 16.52
CA GLN A 230 -2.29 -5.78 17.50
C GLN A 230 -2.35 -7.19 16.90
N ALA A 231 -1.95 -7.35 15.64
CA ALA A 231 -1.80 -8.68 15.04
C ALA A 231 -0.57 -9.37 15.64
N SER A 232 -0.68 -10.67 15.91
CA SER A 232 0.43 -11.48 16.42
C SER A 232 1.23 -12.14 15.31
N ARG A 233 0.65 -12.33 14.12
CA ARG A 233 1.32 -12.95 12.98
C ARG A 233 1.04 -12.19 11.69
N PHE A 234 2.07 -12.05 10.87
CA PHE A 234 1.97 -11.46 9.55
C PHE A 234 2.49 -12.43 8.50
N LEU A 235 1.78 -12.52 7.38
CA LEU A 235 2.26 -13.13 6.16
C LEU A 235 2.25 -12.07 5.06
N VAL A 236 3.43 -11.71 4.56
CA VAL A 236 3.59 -10.76 3.45
C VAL A 236 3.96 -11.53 2.19
N VAL A 237 3.17 -11.40 1.13
CA VAL A 237 3.35 -12.16 -0.12
C VAL A 237 3.56 -11.23 -1.30
N SER A 238 4.74 -11.33 -1.92
CA SER A 238 5.14 -10.63 -3.14
C SER A 238 4.78 -9.14 -3.10
N SER A 239 5.38 -8.42 -2.16
CA SER A 239 5.05 -7.02 -1.85
C SER A 239 6.26 -6.27 -1.33
N ASN A 240 6.50 -5.08 -1.90
CA ASN A 240 7.43 -4.09 -1.36
C ASN A 240 6.67 -2.90 -0.74
N MET A 241 5.74 -3.18 0.18
CA MET A 241 4.85 -2.17 0.74
C MET A 241 5.56 -1.01 1.45
N THR A 242 6.79 -1.20 1.92
CA THR A 242 7.59 -0.14 2.56
C THR A 242 7.90 1.01 1.60
N GLU A 243 8.00 0.72 0.30
CA GLU A 243 8.18 1.72 -0.77
C GLU A 243 6.83 2.16 -1.38
N GLU A 244 5.92 1.20 -1.60
CA GLU A 244 4.67 1.46 -2.32
C GLU A 244 3.57 2.05 -1.44
N GLN A 245 3.40 1.52 -0.23
CA GLN A 245 2.37 1.89 0.74
C GLN A 245 2.96 2.03 2.15
N ASN A 246 4.02 2.81 2.27
CA ASN A 246 4.89 2.90 3.43
C ASN A 246 4.18 3.00 4.80
N VAL A 247 3.08 3.74 4.90
CA VAL A 247 2.33 3.91 6.16
C VAL A 247 1.64 2.61 6.62
N VAL A 248 1.34 1.67 5.73
CA VAL A 248 0.84 0.33 6.08
C VAL A 248 1.90 -0.48 6.82
N ALA A 249 3.18 -0.30 6.48
CA ALA A 249 4.28 -1.01 7.13
C ALA A 249 4.50 -0.53 8.58
N VAL A 250 4.11 0.70 8.93
CA VAL A 250 4.36 1.29 10.26
C VAL A 250 3.78 0.45 11.42
N PRO A 251 2.48 0.11 11.45
CA PRO A 251 1.94 -0.74 12.53
C PRO A 251 2.57 -2.13 12.57
N ILE A 252 2.97 -2.69 11.41
CA ILE A 252 3.65 -3.98 11.32
C ILE A 252 5.05 -3.89 11.95
N LYS A 253 5.87 -2.93 11.53
CA LYS A 253 7.21 -2.70 12.08
C LYS A 253 7.14 -2.50 13.59
N LYS A 254 6.16 -1.73 14.09
CA LYS A 254 5.95 -1.49 15.51
C LYS A 254 5.66 -2.78 16.30
N ALA A 255 4.77 -3.64 15.81
CA ALA A 255 4.48 -4.91 16.45
C ALA A 255 5.70 -5.85 16.46
N LEU A 256 6.50 -5.82 15.39
CA LEU A 256 7.73 -6.62 15.28
C LEU A 256 8.85 -6.11 16.21
N THR A 257 9.09 -4.80 16.27
CA THR A 257 10.14 -4.22 17.14
C THR A 257 9.81 -4.34 18.62
N GLN A 258 8.53 -4.35 18.99
CA GLN A 258 8.06 -4.63 20.35
C GLN A 258 8.12 -6.12 20.73
N GLY A 259 8.37 -7.02 19.77
CA GLY A 259 8.40 -8.46 19.99
C GLY A 259 7.02 -9.07 20.26
N THR A 260 5.92 -8.36 19.94
CA THR A 260 4.55 -8.85 20.12
C THR A 260 4.06 -9.68 18.93
N ALA A 261 4.76 -9.61 17.80
CA ALA A 261 4.40 -10.31 16.58
C ALA A 261 5.58 -11.02 15.90
N SER A 262 5.25 -11.90 14.95
CA SER A 262 6.21 -12.51 14.04
C SER A 262 5.80 -12.34 12.58
N LEU A 263 6.79 -12.24 11.70
CA LEU A 263 6.61 -12.00 10.27
C LEU A 263 7.15 -13.16 9.45
N ILE A 264 6.34 -13.61 8.50
CA ILE A 264 6.71 -14.50 7.41
C ILE A 264 6.65 -13.70 6.12
N VAL A 265 7.70 -13.81 5.30
CA VAL A 265 7.74 -13.17 3.97
C VAL A 265 7.88 -14.24 2.90
N ILE A 266 7.02 -14.18 1.89
CA ILE A 266 7.14 -14.95 0.65
C ILE A 266 7.43 -13.94 -0.47
N ASP A 267 8.71 -13.76 -0.80
CA ASP A 267 9.16 -12.90 -1.89
C ASP A 267 10.53 -13.39 -2.37
N GLN A 268 10.80 -13.37 -3.67
CA GLN A 268 12.12 -13.71 -4.21
C GLN A 268 13.15 -12.60 -3.99
N ARG A 269 12.67 -11.37 -3.84
CA ARG A 269 13.48 -10.17 -3.66
C ARG A 269 13.75 -9.98 -2.17
N GLU A 270 14.90 -9.41 -1.87
CA GLU A 270 15.15 -8.84 -0.56
C GLU A 270 14.44 -7.48 -0.48
N THR A 271 13.44 -7.37 0.39
CA THR A 271 12.73 -6.12 0.67
C THR A 271 13.06 -5.66 2.09
N GLU A 272 12.67 -4.45 2.47
CA GLU A 272 13.00 -3.97 3.82
C GLU A 272 12.40 -4.87 4.92
N LEU A 273 11.17 -5.35 4.71
CA LEU A 273 10.50 -6.26 5.64
C LEU A 273 11.17 -7.64 5.76
N THR A 274 11.96 -8.10 4.78
CA THR A 274 12.67 -9.39 4.91
C THR A 274 13.68 -9.38 6.06
N ARG A 275 14.16 -8.20 6.48
CA ARG A 275 15.06 -8.04 7.62
C ARG A 275 14.40 -8.32 8.97
N TYR A 276 13.07 -8.17 9.04
CA TYR A 276 12.27 -8.48 10.23
C TYR A 276 11.65 -9.88 10.18
N ALA A 277 11.77 -10.58 9.05
CA ALA A 277 11.13 -11.87 8.84
C ALA A 277 11.79 -12.94 9.72
N LYS A 278 10.98 -13.64 10.52
CA LYS A 278 11.41 -14.86 11.21
C LYS A 278 11.60 -16.00 10.21
N VAL A 279 10.75 -16.04 9.19
CA VAL A 279 10.84 -16.98 8.07
C VAL A 279 10.72 -16.21 6.76
N TRP A 280 11.74 -16.27 5.93
CA TRP A 280 11.72 -15.72 4.57
C TRP A 280 11.85 -16.84 3.55
N LEU A 281 10.76 -17.08 2.82
CA LEU A 281 10.67 -18.09 1.76
C LEU A 281 10.91 -17.45 0.40
N LYS A 282 11.79 -18.08 -0.39
CA LYS A 282 12.18 -17.64 -1.73
C LYS A 282 11.78 -18.69 -2.78
N PRO A 283 10.49 -18.82 -3.10
CA PRO A 283 10.04 -19.77 -4.10
C PRO A 283 10.54 -19.36 -5.49
N ARG A 284 10.71 -20.32 -6.40
CA ARG A 284 10.91 -20.02 -7.81
C ARG A 284 9.73 -19.17 -8.32
N PRO A 285 9.98 -18.11 -9.12
CA PRO A 285 8.90 -17.25 -9.60
C PRO A 285 7.77 -18.04 -10.25
N GLY A 286 6.53 -17.78 -9.84
CA GLY A 286 5.35 -18.43 -10.37
C GLY A 286 4.93 -19.72 -9.66
N SER A 287 5.62 -20.11 -8.58
CA SER A 287 5.31 -21.31 -7.79
C SER A 287 4.66 -21.02 -6.43
N GLU A 288 4.26 -19.78 -6.18
CA GLU A 288 3.69 -19.32 -4.90
C GLU A 288 2.39 -20.05 -4.55
N VAL A 289 1.55 -20.35 -5.54
CA VAL A 289 0.31 -21.13 -5.33
C VAL A 289 0.64 -22.51 -4.75
N ALA A 290 1.65 -23.19 -5.30
CA ALA A 290 2.11 -24.50 -4.81
C ALA A 290 2.66 -24.39 -3.39
N LEU A 291 3.41 -23.33 -3.09
CA LEU A 291 3.94 -23.07 -1.76
C LEU A 291 2.83 -22.87 -0.72
N ILE A 292 1.85 -22.00 -1.02
CA ILE A 292 0.73 -21.71 -0.12
C ILE A 292 -0.13 -22.96 0.07
N GLY A 293 -0.42 -23.71 -1.01
CA GLY A 293 -1.12 -25.00 -0.90
C GLY A 293 -0.36 -26.01 -0.05
N GLY A 294 0.97 -26.06 -0.15
CA GLY A 294 1.82 -26.86 0.74
C GLY A 294 1.76 -26.42 2.21
N MET A 295 1.66 -25.12 2.48
CA MET A 295 1.44 -24.62 3.84
C MET A 295 0.07 -25.04 4.40
N ILE A 296 -1.00 -24.92 3.60
CA ILE A 296 -2.34 -25.37 3.97
C ILE A 296 -2.36 -26.88 4.23
N ARG A 297 -1.67 -27.66 3.38
CA ARG A 297 -1.49 -29.11 3.56
C ARG A 297 -0.88 -29.43 4.92
N VAL A 298 0.18 -28.75 5.31
CA VAL A 298 0.82 -28.93 6.63
C VAL A 298 -0.15 -28.61 7.76
N ILE A 299 -0.92 -27.52 7.63
CA ILE A 299 -1.88 -27.11 8.66
C ILE A 299 -2.94 -28.20 8.91
N PHE A 300 -3.48 -28.80 7.84
CA PHE A 300 -4.42 -29.91 7.98
C PHE A 300 -3.78 -31.21 8.47
N ASP A 301 -2.59 -31.56 7.97
CA ASP A 301 -1.87 -32.77 8.39
C ASP A 301 -1.55 -32.76 9.89
N GLU A 302 -1.24 -31.58 10.42
CA GLU A 302 -0.89 -31.38 11.82
C GLU A 302 -2.12 -31.01 12.69
N SER A 303 -3.31 -30.91 12.10
CA SER A 303 -4.56 -30.55 12.77
C SER A 303 -4.47 -29.24 13.55
N ILE A 304 -3.78 -28.24 12.98
CA ILE A 304 -3.62 -26.89 13.54
C ILE A 304 -4.52 -25.86 12.84
N ASP A 305 -5.50 -26.34 12.08
CA ASP A 305 -6.61 -25.57 11.52
C ASP A 305 -7.65 -25.16 12.60
N ASP A 306 -8.41 -24.10 12.31
CA ASP A 306 -9.51 -23.63 13.16
C ASP A 306 -10.78 -24.45 12.86
N HIS A 307 -10.93 -25.59 13.52
CA HIS A 307 -11.99 -26.57 13.28
C HIS A 307 -13.39 -25.96 13.51
N ASP A 308 -13.55 -25.18 14.57
CA ASP A 308 -14.83 -24.53 14.91
C ASP A 308 -15.19 -23.49 13.84
N PHE A 309 -14.24 -22.64 13.45
CA PHE A 309 -14.47 -21.65 12.39
C PHE A 309 -14.83 -22.32 11.06
N LEU A 310 -14.13 -23.39 10.67
CA LEU A 310 -14.40 -24.13 9.45
C LEU A 310 -15.79 -24.77 9.46
N ALA A 311 -16.26 -25.28 10.60
CA ALA A 311 -17.58 -25.89 10.73
C ALA A 311 -18.71 -24.85 10.74
N GLU A 312 -18.48 -23.68 11.36
CA GLU A 312 -19.51 -22.65 11.56
C GLU A 312 -19.61 -21.64 10.41
N SER A 313 -18.48 -21.36 9.74
CA SER A 313 -18.34 -20.20 8.84
C SER A 313 -17.88 -20.57 7.42
N CYS A 314 -17.70 -21.85 7.09
CA CYS A 314 -17.25 -22.29 5.78
C CYS A 314 -18.09 -23.43 5.22
N GLU A 315 -18.21 -23.47 3.90
CA GLU A 315 -18.85 -24.54 3.13
C GLU A 315 -17.79 -25.40 2.43
N ASP A 316 -18.16 -26.60 1.98
CA ASP A 316 -17.31 -27.49 1.16
C ASP A 316 -15.93 -27.84 1.74
N VAL A 317 -15.77 -27.75 3.07
CA VAL A 317 -14.50 -27.99 3.77
C VAL A 317 -13.95 -29.40 3.50
N THR A 318 -14.81 -30.41 3.40
CA THR A 318 -14.40 -31.78 3.10
C THR A 318 -13.84 -31.92 1.67
N GLU A 319 -14.50 -31.31 0.68
CA GLU A 319 -14.02 -31.31 -0.71
C GLU A 319 -12.69 -30.56 -0.80
N PHE A 320 -12.59 -29.39 -0.17
CA PHE A 320 -11.36 -28.62 -0.12
C PHE A 320 -10.23 -29.40 0.55
N ARG A 321 -10.48 -30.05 1.69
CA ARG A 321 -9.48 -30.89 2.37
C ARG A 321 -9.00 -32.00 1.45
N ASN A 322 -9.88 -32.66 0.71
CA ASN A 322 -9.51 -33.69 -0.26
C ASN A 322 -8.68 -33.13 -1.42
N ALA A 323 -9.02 -31.94 -1.96
CA ALA A 323 -8.23 -31.29 -3.00
C ALA A 323 -6.81 -30.95 -2.53
N ILE A 324 -6.66 -30.51 -1.28
CA ILE A 324 -5.36 -30.21 -0.67
C ILE A 324 -4.47 -31.46 -0.56
N TRP A 325 -5.01 -32.68 -0.58
CA TRP A 325 -4.18 -33.90 -0.66
C TRP A 325 -3.34 -34.01 -1.92
N GLY A 326 -3.67 -33.29 -2.99
CA GLY A 326 -2.83 -33.21 -4.18
C GLY A 326 -1.48 -32.49 -3.96
N PHE A 327 -1.34 -31.70 -2.89
CA PHE A 327 -0.12 -30.95 -2.58
C PHE A 327 0.89 -31.80 -1.80
N ASP A 328 1.46 -32.81 -2.45
CA ASP A 328 2.58 -33.58 -1.89
C ASP A 328 3.79 -32.67 -1.64
N LEU A 329 4.24 -32.60 -0.40
CA LEU A 329 5.34 -31.73 0.03
C LEU A 329 6.65 -32.04 -0.69
N ILE A 330 6.88 -33.27 -1.14
CA ILE A 330 8.06 -33.62 -1.95
C ILE A 330 7.96 -32.93 -3.32
N GLN A 331 6.79 -32.96 -3.96
CA GLN A 331 6.58 -32.24 -5.23
C GLN A 331 6.59 -30.72 -5.03
N VAL A 332 6.00 -30.21 -3.95
CA VAL A 332 6.01 -28.78 -3.64
C VAL A 332 7.44 -28.28 -3.47
N GLU A 333 8.31 -28.98 -2.72
CA GLU A 333 9.73 -28.64 -2.62
C GLU A 333 10.41 -28.67 -4.00
N ARG A 334 10.13 -29.70 -4.81
CA ARG A 334 10.70 -29.82 -6.14
C ARG A 334 10.30 -28.67 -7.05
N VAL A 335 9.04 -28.23 -7.04
CA VAL A 335 8.52 -27.15 -7.89
C VAL A 335 9.00 -25.78 -7.40
N THR A 336 8.81 -25.52 -6.10
CA THR A 336 9.09 -24.23 -5.47
C THR A 336 10.57 -23.98 -5.22
N GLY A 337 11.37 -25.05 -5.07
CA GLY A 337 12.74 -24.95 -4.57
C GLY A 337 12.85 -24.61 -3.08
N VAL A 338 11.74 -24.57 -2.34
CA VAL A 338 11.71 -24.30 -0.90
C VAL A 338 11.75 -25.64 -0.13
N PRO A 339 12.72 -25.86 0.77
CA PRO A 339 12.80 -27.10 1.53
C PRO A 339 11.54 -27.37 2.36
N GLN A 340 11.11 -28.63 2.45
CA GLN A 340 9.93 -29.03 3.24
C GLN A 340 9.99 -28.55 4.69
N SER A 341 11.19 -28.53 5.28
CA SER A 341 11.39 -28.03 6.65
C SER A 341 11.00 -26.56 6.80
N GLN A 342 11.29 -25.73 5.80
CA GLN A 342 10.92 -24.31 5.79
C GLN A 342 9.42 -24.12 5.53
N ILE A 343 8.82 -24.92 4.65
CA ILE A 343 7.37 -24.91 4.41
C ILE A 343 6.62 -25.23 5.71
N ARG A 344 7.05 -26.30 6.41
CA ARG A 344 6.48 -26.67 7.70
C ARG A 344 6.68 -25.59 8.76
N ALA A 345 7.88 -25.01 8.83
CA ALA A 345 8.16 -23.93 9.77
C ALA A 345 7.27 -22.71 9.54
N ALA A 346 7.07 -22.29 8.29
CA ALA A 346 6.19 -21.17 7.96
C ALA A 346 4.72 -21.48 8.28
N ALA A 347 4.24 -22.67 7.92
CA ALA A 347 2.86 -23.10 8.20
C ALA A 347 2.57 -23.10 9.70
N ARG A 348 3.46 -23.71 10.50
CA ARG A 348 3.36 -23.72 11.96
C ARG A 348 3.45 -22.31 12.53
N GLU A 349 4.39 -21.50 12.06
CA GLU A 349 4.55 -20.13 12.58
C GLU A 349 3.31 -19.26 12.32
N PHE A 350 2.70 -19.40 11.14
CA PHE A 350 1.49 -18.65 10.79
C PHE A 350 0.28 -19.10 11.61
N ALA A 351 0.12 -20.41 11.83
CA ALA A 351 -0.99 -20.98 12.60
C ALA A 351 -0.81 -20.90 14.13
N ALA A 352 0.43 -20.69 14.62
CA ALA A 352 0.77 -20.78 16.05
C ALA A 352 0.09 -19.74 16.95
N SER A 353 -0.28 -18.57 16.43
CA SER A 353 -0.94 -17.53 17.24
C SER A 353 -1.88 -16.70 16.40
N LYS A 354 -2.97 -16.29 17.05
CA LYS A 354 -3.98 -15.40 16.49
C LYS A 354 -3.97 -14.09 17.30
N PRO A 355 -4.35 -12.95 16.69
CA PRO A 355 -4.84 -12.81 15.32
C PRO A 355 -3.70 -12.72 14.28
N ALA A 356 -3.93 -13.25 13.07
CA ALA A 356 -2.98 -13.22 11.97
C ALA A 356 -3.50 -12.43 10.76
N ALA A 357 -2.62 -11.68 10.12
CA ALA A 357 -2.93 -10.86 8.95
C ALA A 357 -2.11 -11.28 7.72
N ILE A 358 -2.74 -11.30 6.56
CA ILE A 358 -2.12 -11.58 5.26
C ILE A 358 -2.13 -10.31 4.42
N LEU A 359 -0.95 -9.83 4.02
CA LEU A 359 -0.79 -8.68 3.14
C LEU A 359 -0.16 -9.12 1.83
N TYR A 360 -0.72 -8.71 0.70
CA TYR A 360 -0.24 -9.20 -0.60
C TYR A 360 -0.45 -8.19 -1.73
N ALA A 361 0.54 -8.09 -2.62
CA ALA A 361 0.48 -7.24 -3.81
C ALA A 361 0.68 -8.03 -5.13
N LEU A 362 1.21 -9.26 -5.02
CA LEU A 362 1.50 -10.18 -6.12
C LEU A 362 2.30 -9.55 -7.26
N GLU A 363 3.23 -8.65 -6.91
CA GLU A 363 4.02 -7.83 -7.85
C GLU A 363 4.90 -8.66 -8.77
N THR A 364 5.48 -9.73 -8.23
CA THR A 364 6.43 -10.61 -8.94
C THR A 364 5.73 -11.72 -9.71
N LEU A 365 4.42 -11.91 -9.52
CA LEU A 365 3.67 -13.00 -10.13
C LEU A 365 3.19 -12.62 -11.54
N PRO A 366 3.29 -13.54 -12.51
CA PRO A 366 2.61 -13.41 -13.80
C PRO A 366 1.09 -13.29 -13.63
N ARG A 367 0.43 -12.49 -14.49
CA ARG A 367 -1.02 -12.26 -14.45
C ARG A 367 -1.84 -13.57 -14.38
N ALA A 368 -1.43 -14.58 -15.15
CA ALA A 368 -2.13 -15.85 -15.29
C ALA A 368 -2.34 -16.63 -13.98
N ILE A 369 -1.54 -16.37 -12.94
CA ILE A 369 -1.60 -17.12 -11.67
C ILE A 369 -2.01 -16.26 -10.47
N ARG A 370 -2.20 -14.94 -10.65
CA ARG A 370 -2.47 -14.03 -9.53
C ARG A 370 -3.78 -14.34 -8.84
N GLU A 371 -4.81 -14.68 -9.62
CA GLU A 371 -6.13 -14.99 -9.07
C GLU A 371 -6.11 -16.27 -8.24
N GLU A 372 -5.47 -17.33 -8.76
CA GLU A 372 -5.26 -18.58 -8.02
C GLU A 372 -4.46 -18.37 -6.74
N CYS A 373 -3.42 -17.51 -6.79
CA CYS A 373 -2.64 -17.16 -5.61
C CYS A 373 -3.47 -16.39 -4.58
N SER A 374 -4.26 -15.39 -5.00
CA SER A 374 -5.15 -14.65 -4.11
C SER A 374 -6.18 -15.58 -3.46
N ARG A 375 -6.77 -16.50 -4.25
CA ARG A 375 -7.68 -17.54 -3.74
C ARG A 375 -7.02 -18.47 -2.72
N ALA A 376 -5.77 -18.90 -2.97
CA ALA A 376 -5.01 -19.69 -2.02
C ALA A 376 -4.74 -18.94 -0.70
N LEU A 377 -4.50 -17.62 -0.76
CA LEU A 377 -4.33 -16.79 0.44
C LEU A 377 -5.63 -16.62 1.23
N VAL A 378 -6.75 -16.42 0.55
CA VAL A 378 -8.07 -16.40 1.20
C VAL A 378 -8.35 -17.73 1.87
N ASN A 379 -8.12 -18.86 1.19
CA ASN A 379 -8.27 -20.19 1.77
C ASN A 379 -7.37 -20.39 3.00
N LEU A 380 -6.11 -19.94 2.96
CA LEU A 380 -5.22 -20.00 4.12
C LEU A 380 -5.77 -19.20 5.31
N ALA A 381 -6.33 -18.01 5.07
CA ALA A 381 -6.95 -17.20 6.11
C ALA A 381 -8.21 -17.89 6.70
N LEU A 382 -9.03 -18.53 5.86
CA LEU A 382 -10.22 -19.27 6.29
C LEU A 382 -9.84 -20.52 7.11
N VAL A 383 -8.90 -21.33 6.64
CA VAL A 383 -8.41 -22.54 7.34
C VAL A 383 -7.86 -22.21 8.72
N THR A 384 -7.23 -21.05 8.87
CA THR A 384 -6.68 -20.60 10.16
C THR A 384 -7.67 -19.76 10.97
N GLY A 385 -8.89 -19.54 10.47
CA GLY A 385 -9.94 -18.77 11.13
C GLY A 385 -9.55 -17.31 11.39
N ASN A 386 -8.82 -16.70 10.47
CA ASN A 386 -8.32 -15.32 10.58
C ASN A 386 -9.16 -14.30 9.79
N VAL A 387 -10.43 -14.61 9.51
CA VAL A 387 -11.40 -13.72 8.87
C VAL A 387 -12.53 -13.38 9.84
N GLY A 388 -13.07 -12.16 9.78
CA GLY A 388 -14.16 -11.72 10.68
C GLY A 388 -13.73 -11.45 12.13
N LYS A 389 -12.42 -11.40 12.39
CA LYS A 389 -11.83 -11.13 13.71
C LYS A 389 -11.07 -9.80 13.70
N LYS A 390 -11.05 -9.09 14.84
CA LYS A 390 -10.24 -7.87 15.00
C LYS A 390 -8.76 -8.20 14.85
N SER A 391 -8.02 -7.31 14.21
CA SER A 391 -6.56 -7.43 14.04
C SER A 391 -6.10 -8.64 13.22
N ALA A 392 -7.02 -9.30 12.52
CA ALA A 392 -6.76 -10.38 11.58
C ALA A 392 -7.20 -9.97 10.17
N GLY A 393 -6.94 -10.82 9.18
CA GLY A 393 -7.63 -10.73 7.88
C GLY A 393 -6.71 -10.54 6.69
N LEU A 394 -7.31 -10.11 5.58
CA LEU A 394 -6.65 -10.00 4.27
C LEU A 394 -6.57 -8.54 3.85
N PHE A 395 -5.38 -8.14 3.39
CA PHE A 395 -5.07 -6.79 2.98
C PHE A 395 -4.45 -6.82 1.56
N PRO A 396 -5.28 -6.82 0.51
CA PRO A 396 -4.81 -6.64 -0.86
C PRO A 396 -4.24 -5.23 -1.04
N LEU A 397 -3.01 -5.14 -1.53
CA LEU A 397 -2.28 -3.88 -1.66
C LEU A 397 -2.47 -3.29 -3.07
N LEU A 398 -3.45 -2.40 -3.18
CA LEU A 398 -3.81 -1.71 -4.43
C LEU A 398 -2.76 -0.65 -4.84
N THR A 399 -2.84 -0.14 -6.07
CA THR A 399 -1.81 0.82 -6.56
C THR A 399 -2.31 2.25 -6.66
N GLY A 400 -3.57 2.45 -7.05
CA GLY A 400 -4.16 3.78 -7.21
C GLY A 400 -4.60 4.41 -5.89
N ALA A 401 -4.47 5.73 -5.75
CA ALA A 401 -4.86 6.46 -4.54
C ALA A 401 -6.35 6.31 -4.18
N ASN A 402 -7.20 6.24 -5.19
CA ASN A 402 -8.64 6.07 -5.07
C ASN A 402 -9.12 4.86 -5.90
N ASP A 403 -8.31 3.80 -5.96
CA ASP A 403 -8.60 2.61 -6.79
C ASP A 403 -9.92 1.93 -6.33
N GLN A 404 -10.07 1.74 -5.01
CA GLN A 404 -11.29 1.20 -4.42
C GLN A 404 -12.51 2.09 -4.71
N GLY A 405 -12.42 3.40 -4.44
CA GLY A 405 -13.52 4.32 -4.66
C GLY A 405 -13.92 4.44 -6.13
N SER A 406 -12.95 4.40 -7.06
CA SER A 406 -13.21 4.34 -8.50
C SER A 406 -14.01 3.11 -8.89
N ARG A 407 -13.65 1.94 -8.34
CA ARG A 407 -14.37 0.69 -8.57
C ARG A 407 -15.78 0.73 -7.98
N ASP A 408 -15.91 1.22 -6.74
CA ASP A 408 -17.20 1.30 -6.03
C ASP A 408 -18.22 2.17 -6.77
N VAL A 409 -17.76 3.22 -7.47
CA VAL A 409 -18.62 4.07 -8.32
C VAL A 409 -18.77 3.57 -9.76
N GLY A 410 -18.25 2.39 -10.08
CA GLY A 410 -18.46 1.70 -11.36
C GLY A 410 -17.43 1.98 -12.44
N CYS A 411 -16.24 2.51 -12.14
CA CYS A 411 -15.13 2.59 -13.11
C CYS A 411 -14.42 1.24 -13.30
N ALA A 412 -15.20 0.24 -13.68
CA ALA A 412 -14.76 -1.08 -14.10
C ALA A 412 -15.63 -1.51 -15.30
N PRO A 413 -15.09 -2.30 -16.23
CA PRO A 413 -15.78 -2.67 -17.47
C PRO A 413 -16.97 -3.59 -17.25
#